data_AF-A0A0W1AK18-F1
#
_entry.id   AF-A0A0W1AK18-F1
#
_cell.length_a   1.000
_cell.length_b   1.000
_cell.length_c   1.000
_cell.angle_alpha   90.00
_cell.angle_beta   90.00
_cell.angle_gamma   90.00
#
_symmetry.space_group_name_H-M   'P 1'
#
loop_
_entity.id
_entity.type
_entity.pdbx_description
1 polymer ?
#
loop_
_entity_poly.entity_id
_entity_poly.type
_entity_poly.pdbx_seq_one_letter_code
_entity_poly.pdbx_strand_id
1 'polypeptide(L)'
;MMSRLLAICFGSPFRAIQQAHLLHHKFNRTAMERHEEYDPVLLSPRIARLAYYFRLFIGVYIQELFFPLIALLSRKIIKTKLMNHFPANSYQQIAIERFLKKKNNLPETRIDLLFIFSMFFLSFYCYGSYWPVLIILMMARAFFISVSDYSYHYGSKTDDIYFAFNFKLPTCLAIFILNFNYHGTHHRFPRLPWHALPIVFASEERDFEYNFFHGLARQLRGPRPVSVI
;
A
#
# COMPACT_ATOMS: atom_id res chain seq x y z
N MET A 1 0.32 -1.01 -20.78
CA MET A 1 1.00 -2.33 -20.79
C MET A 1 2.14 -2.37 -19.77
N MET A 2 3.10 -1.44 -19.82
CA MET A 2 4.25 -1.40 -18.90
C MET A 2 3.90 -1.44 -17.40
N SER A 3 2.94 -0.63 -16.93
CA SER A 3 2.55 -0.61 -15.52
C SER A 3 1.97 -1.94 -15.02
N ARG A 4 1.33 -2.73 -15.89
CA ARG A 4 0.84 -4.06 -15.54
C ARG A 4 1.98 -5.05 -15.42
N LEU A 5 2.94 -5.00 -16.33
CA LEU A 5 4.14 -5.83 -16.25
C LEU A 5 4.90 -5.57 -14.95
N LEU A 6 5.15 -4.29 -14.62
CA LEU A 6 5.78 -3.91 -13.36
C LEU A 6 5.01 -4.42 -12.14
N ALA A 7 3.68 -4.33 -12.16
CA ALA A 7 2.83 -4.85 -11.09
C ALA A 7 2.97 -6.38 -10.93
N ILE A 8 2.95 -7.12 -12.03
CA ILE A 8 3.12 -8.59 -12.04
C ILE A 8 4.52 -8.97 -11.54
N CYS A 9 5.58 -8.30 -12.00
CA CYS A 9 6.95 -8.53 -11.51
C CYS A 9 7.09 -8.14 -10.04
N PHE A 10 6.33 -7.15 -9.58
CA PHE A 10 6.20 -6.81 -8.17
C PHE A 10 5.39 -7.86 -7.40
N GLY A 11 4.73 -8.81 -8.04
CA GLY A 11 3.95 -9.85 -7.36
C GLY A 11 2.54 -9.40 -6.93
N SER A 12 2.01 -8.32 -7.52
CA SER A 12 0.67 -7.82 -7.19
C SER A 12 -0.19 -7.62 -8.45
N PRO A 13 -1.45 -8.06 -8.46
CA PRO A 13 -2.31 -7.90 -9.63
C PRO A 13 -2.65 -6.43 -9.88
N PHE A 14 -2.51 -6.00 -11.14
CA PHE A 14 -2.51 -4.58 -11.50
C PHE A 14 -3.81 -3.87 -11.12
N ARG A 15 -4.96 -4.52 -11.34
CA ARG A 15 -6.27 -3.92 -11.03
C ARG A 15 -6.52 -3.76 -9.54
N ALA A 16 -5.97 -4.66 -8.72
CA ALA A 16 -6.09 -4.58 -7.27
C ALA A 16 -5.29 -3.39 -6.73
N ILE A 17 -4.00 -3.31 -7.09
CA ILE A 17 -3.14 -2.20 -6.65
C ILE A 17 -3.61 -0.86 -7.22
N GLN A 18 -4.11 -0.83 -8.47
CA GLN A 18 -4.68 0.39 -9.06
C GLN A 18 -5.89 0.86 -8.26
N GLN A 19 -6.78 -0.06 -7.85
CA GLN A 19 -7.96 0.30 -7.08
C GLN A 19 -7.59 0.77 -5.67
N ALA A 20 -6.65 0.10 -5.01
CA ALA A 20 -6.12 0.52 -3.71
C ALA A 20 -5.48 1.92 -3.81
N HIS A 21 -4.63 2.15 -4.81
CA HIS A 21 -4.00 3.44 -5.06
C HIS A 21 -5.02 4.57 -5.30
N LEU A 22 -6.03 4.35 -6.14
CA LEU A 22 -7.07 5.36 -6.39
C LEU A 22 -7.92 5.68 -5.16
N LEU A 23 -8.09 4.71 -4.26
CA LEU A 23 -8.80 4.92 -3.00
C LEU A 23 -7.94 5.65 -1.99
N HIS A 24 -6.65 5.31 -1.94
CA HIS A 24 -5.66 6.01 -1.17
C HIS A 24 -5.66 7.51 -1.52
N HIS A 25 -5.47 7.88 -2.79
CA HIS A 25 -5.55 9.30 -3.19
C HIS A 25 -6.91 9.95 -2.91
N LYS A 26 -8.01 9.20 -2.92
CA LYS A 26 -9.34 9.75 -2.62
C LYS A 26 -9.55 10.02 -1.13
N PHE A 27 -9.04 9.14 -0.27
CA PHE A 27 -9.33 9.12 1.15
C PHE A 27 -8.12 9.45 2.02
N ASN A 28 -6.99 9.78 1.39
CA ASN A 28 -5.78 10.16 2.08
C ASN A 28 -6.08 11.27 3.08
N ARG A 29 -5.51 11.10 4.27
CA ARG A 29 -5.70 12.02 5.41
C ARG A 29 -7.16 12.24 5.81
N THR A 30 -8.12 11.43 5.39
CA THR A 30 -9.48 11.43 5.96
C THR A 30 -9.59 10.39 7.09
N ALA A 31 -10.65 10.45 7.90
CA ALA A 31 -10.89 9.46 8.95
C ALA A 31 -10.92 8.00 8.45
N MET A 32 -11.16 7.76 7.15
CA MET A 32 -11.10 6.43 6.55
C MET A 32 -9.68 5.88 6.37
N GLU A 33 -8.65 6.73 6.34
CA GLU A 33 -7.28 6.34 5.97
C GLU A 33 -6.17 6.86 6.91
N ARG A 34 -6.54 7.41 8.05
CA ARG A 34 -5.61 7.76 9.14
C ARG A 34 -5.37 6.54 10.02
N HIS A 35 -4.41 5.71 9.64
CA HIS A 35 -4.13 4.43 10.28
C HIS A 35 -3.25 4.55 11.51
N GLU A 36 -2.58 5.69 11.65
CA GLU A 36 -1.84 6.05 12.85
C GLU A 36 -2.72 6.66 13.93
N GLU A 37 -3.95 7.09 13.62
CA GLU A 37 -4.85 7.71 14.59
C GLU A 37 -5.83 6.70 15.19
N TYR A 38 -6.18 6.89 16.46
CA TYR A 38 -7.25 6.14 17.12
C TYR A 38 -8.09 7.06 18.01
N ASP A 39 -9.36 6.73 18.15
CA ASP A 39 -10.26 7.40 19.10
C ASP A 39 -10.09 6.78 20.50
N PRO A 40 -9.58 7.53 21.50
CA PRO A 40 -9.39 7.02 22.85
C PRO A 40 -10.71 6.73 23.60
N VAL A 41 -11.85 7.24 23.12
CA VAL A 41 -13.19 6.92 23.64
C VAL A 41 -13.63 5.53 23.18
N LEU A 42 -13.26 5.13 21.96
CA LEU A 42 -13.67 3.86 21.35
C LEU A 42 -12.66 2.73 21.57
N LEU A 43 -11.36 3.04 21.64
CA LEU A 43 -10.29 2.04 21.73
C LEU A 43 -9.29 2.37 22.83
N SER A 44 -8.96 1.37 23.66
CA SER A 44 -7.88 1.53 24.64
C SER A 44 -6.52 1.72 23.95
N PRO A 45 -5.59 2.51 24.52
CA PRO A 45 -4.26 2.72 23.93
C PRO A 45 -3.46 1.43 23.70
N ARG A 46 -3.66 0.40 24.53
CA ARG A 46 -3.00 -0.90 24.38
C ARG A 46 -3.47 -1.64 23.14
N ILE A 47 -4.79 -1.70 22.93
CA ILE A 47 -5.39 -2.35 21.75
C ILE A 47 -5.02 -1.57 20.49
N ALA A 48 -5.08 -0.23 20.53
CA ALA A 48 -4.67 0.62 19.41
C ALA A 48 -3.21 0.35 19.01
N ARG A 49 -2.30 0.24 19.99
CA ARG A 49 -0.89 -0.09 19.75
C ARG A 49 -0.71 -1.46 19.14
N LEU A 50 -1.40 -2.49 19.64
CA LEU A 50 -1.34 -3.84 19.08
C LEU A 50 -1.84 -3.86 17.64
N ALA A 51 -2.99 -3.25 17.36
CA ALA A 51 -3.56 -3.17 16.02
C ALA A 51 -2.64 -2.39 15.05
N TYR A 52 -2.06 -1.29 15.52
CA TYR A 52 -1.12 -0.48 14.74
C TYR A 52 0.13 -1.26 14.33
N TYR A 53 0.80 -1.93 15.27
CA TYR A 53 2.02 -2.68 14.95
C TYR A 53 1.74 -3.96 14.17
N PHE A 54 0.60 -4.63 14.44
CA PHE A 54 0.14 -5.72 13.61
C PHE A 54 -0.05 -5.27 12.17
N ARG A 55 -0.69 -4.11 11.96
CA ARG A 55 -0.85 -3.55 10.62
C ARG A 55 0.49 -3.17 9.98
N LEU A 56 1.36 -2.49 10.73
CA LEU A 56 2.66 -2.01 10.24
C LEU A 56 3.57 -3.15 9.77
N PHE A 57 3.60 -4.26 10.51
CA PHE A 57 4.53 -5.36 10.26
C PHE A 57 3.93 -6.58 9.57
N ILE A 58 2.59 -6.75 9.60
CA ILE A 58 1.92 -7.97 9.13
C ILE A 58 0.74 -7.65 8.19
N GLY A 59 0.15 -6.45 8.28
CA GLY A 59 -1.08 -6.10 7.58
C GLY A 59 -1.04 -6.31 6.06
N VAL A 60 0.05 -5.88 5.41
CA VAL A 60 0.23 -6.06 3.96
C VAL A 60 0.33 -7.53 3.57
N TYR A 61 1.00 -8.36 4.38
CA TYR A 61 1.20 -9.79 4.12
C TYR A 61 -0.12 -10.56 4.12
N ILE A 62 -0.98 -10.25 5.08
CA ILE A 62 -2.32 -10.86 5.14
C ILE A 62 -3.11 -10.48 3.89
N GLN A 63 -3.01 -9.23 3.44
CA GLN A 63 -3.69 -8.82 2.22
C GLN A 63 -3.12 -9.55 0.99
N GLU A 64 -1.80 -9.63 0.83
CA GLU A 64 -1.16 -10.35 -0.28
C GLU A 64 -1.47 -11.85 -0.28
N LEU A 65 -1.59 -12.47 0.89
CA LEU A 65 -1.89 -13.90 1.03
C LEU A 65 -3.37 -14.22 0.74
N PHE A 66 -4.30 -13.44 1.30
CA PHE A 66 -5.74 -13.73 1.20
C PHE A 66 -6.41 -13.14 -0.04
N PHE A 67 -5.88 -12.05 -0.61
CA PHE A 67 -6.47 -11.43 -1.79
C PHE A 67 -6.57 -12.39 -3.00
N PRO A 68 -5.54 -13.20 -3.33
CA PRO A 68 -5.66 -14.19 -4.40
C PRO A 68 -6.78 -15.20 -4.15
N LEU A 69 -6.94 -15.68 -2.91
CA LEU A 69 -8.02 -16.61 -2.54
C LEU A 69 -9.40 -15.97 -2.76
N ILE A 70 -9.55 -14.71 -2.37
CA ILE A 70 -10.78 -13.94 -2.61
C ILE A 70 -11.02 -13.75 -4.11
N ALA A 71 -9.98 -13.50 -4.90
CA ALA A 71 -10.10 -13.28 -6.35
C ALA A 71 -10.54 -14.54 -7.12
N LEU A 72 -10.31 -15.74 -6.57
CA LEU A 72 -10.83 -17.00 -7.12
C LEU A 72 -12.35 -17.15 -6.95
N LEU A 73 -12.92 -16.54 -5.91
CA LEU A 73 -14.37 -16.58 -5.67
C LEU A 73 -15.15 -15.95 -6.81
N SER A 74 -16.38 -16.45 -7.04
CA SER A 74 -17.27 -15.84 -8.02
C SER A 74 -17.70 -14.44 -7.58
N ARG A 75 -17.92 -13.56 -8.56
CA ARG A 75 -18.45 -12.21 -8.34
C ARG A 75 -19.72 -12.21 -7.48
N LYS A 76 -20.60 -13.20 -7.65
CA LYS A 76 -21.82 -13.36 -6.85
C LYS A 76 -21.48 -13.62 -5.38
N ILE A 77 -20.58 -14.56 -5.09
CA ILE A 77 -20.16 -14.90 -3.73
C ILE A 77 -19.53 -13.68 -3.03
N ILE A 78 -18.66 -12.95 -3.73
CA ILE A 78 -18.03 -11.74 -3.16
C ILE A 78 -19.11 -10.72 -2.77
N LYS A 79 -20.08 -10.47 -3.66
CA LYS A 79 -21.16 -9.50 -3.40
C LYS A 79 -22.12 -9.91 -2.30
N THR A 80 -22.53 -11.19 -2.26
CA THR A 80 -23.63 -11.62 -1.39
C THR A 80 -23.17 -12.19 -0.06
N LYS A 81 -21.91 -12.64 0.05
CA LYS A 81 -21.36 -13.21 1.29
C LYS A 81 -20.27 -12.34 1.87
N LEU A 82 -19.23 -12.05 1.09
CA LEU A 82 -18.05 -11.36 1.63
C LEU A 82 -18.37 -9.90 2.02
N MET A 83 -19.09 -9.16 1.18
CA MET A 83 -19.42 -7.75 1.47
C MET A 83 -20.20 -7.56 2.77
N ASN A 84 -21.02 -8.52 3.18
CA ASN A 84 -21.84 -8.41 4.40
C ASN A 84 -21.02 -8.46 5.70
N HIS A 85 -19.73 -8.84 5.63
CA HIS A 85 -18.84 -8.85 6.79
C HIS A 85 -18.20 -7.50 7.07
N PHE A 86 -18.34 -6.52 6.16
CA PHE A 86 -17.78 -5.19 6.33
C PHE A 86 -18.87 -4.19 6.73
N PRO A 87 -18.62 -3.29 7.69
CA PRO A 87 -19.58 -2.24 8.04
C PRO A 87 -19.97 -1.39 6.83
N ALA A 88 -21.21 -0.91 6.85
CA ALA A 88 -21.71 -0.01 5.81
C ALA A 88 -20.82 1.24 5.70
N ASN A 89 -20.48 1.64 4.46
CA ASN A 89 -19.59 2.76 4.13
C ASN A 89 -18.16 2.64 4.67
N SER A 90 -17.73 1.45 5.10
CA SER A 90 -16.32 1.22 5.44
C SER A 90 -15.42 1.28 4.20
N TYR A 91 -14.13 1.55 4.43
CA TYR A 91 -13.12 1.57 3.37
C TYR A 91 -13.11 0.26 2.56
N GLN A 92 -13.18 -0.89 3.25
CA GLN A 92 -13.16 -2.22 2.64
C GLN A 92 -14.39 -2.47 1.76
N GLN A 93 -15.59 -2.09 2.23
CA GLN A 93 -16.81 -2.24 1.44
C GLN A 93 -16.73 -1.39 0.16
N ILE A 94 -16.36 -0.11 0.29
CA ILE A 94 -16.20 0.80 -0.85
C ILE A 94 -15.15 0.26 -1.84
N ALA A 95 -14.06 -0.32 -1.34
CA ALA A 95 -13.01 -0.90 -2.15
C ALA A 95 -13.51 -2.07 -2.99
N ILE A 96 -14.19 -3.03 -2.37
CA ILE A 96 -14.76 -4.20 -3.05
C ILE A 96 -15.83 -3.76 -4.06
N GLU A 97 -16.72 -2.84 -3.68
CA GLU A 97 -17.76 -2.33 -4.56
C GLU A 97 -17.20 -1.67 -5.81
N ARG A 98 -16.23 -0.77 -5.67
CA ARG A 98 -15.58 -0.08 -6.79
C ARG A 98 -14.80 -1.05 -7.66
N PHE A 99 -14.08 -1.99 -7.04
CA PHE A 99 -13.36 -3.03 -7.77
C PHE A 99 -14.31 -3.87 -8.61
N LEU A 100 -15.43 -4.30 -8.04
CA LEU A 100 -16.43 -5.09 -8.75
C LEU A 100 -17.27 -4.25 -9.73
N LYS A 101 -17.43 -2.94 -9.55
CA LYS A 101 -18.18 -2.11 -10.50
C LYS A 101 -17.66 -2.27 -11.94
N LYS A 102 -16.35 -2.44 -12.11
CA LYS A 102 -15.74 -2.74 -13.41
C LYS A 102 -15.80 -4.25 -13.69
N LYS A 103 -16.43 -4.62 -14.81
CA LYS A 103 -16.65 -6.03 -15.19
C LYS A 103 -15.33 -6.80 -15.32
N ASN A 104 -14.32 -6.19 -15.94
CA ASN A 104 -13.06 -6.84 -16.28
C ASN A 104 -12.04 -6.89 -15.13
N ASN A 105 -12.26 -6.17 -14.02
CA ASN A 105 -11.28 -6.13 -12.93
C ASN A 105 -10.98 -7.53 -12.36
N LEU A 106 -12.02 -8.33 -12.11
CA LEU A 106 -11.86 -9.68 -11.56
C LEU A 106 -11.19 -10.67 -12.54
N PRO A 107 -11.65 -10.84 -13.80
CA PRO A 107 -10.97 -11.74 -14.74
C PRO A 107 -9.54 -11.30 -15.06
N GLU A 108 -9.28 -9.99 -15.24
CA GLU A 108 -7.91 -9.49 -15.45
C GLU A 108 -7.02 -9.77 -14.23
N THR A 109 -7.55 -9.60 -13.01
CA THR A 109 -6.82 -9.95 -11.78
C THR A 109 -6.46 -11.44 -11.73
N ARG A 110 -7.33 -12.33 -12.19
CA ARG A 110 -7.04 -13.78 -12.23
C ARG A 110 -5.94 -14.11 -13.23
N ILE A 111 -5.92 -13.43 -14.38
CA ILE A 111 -4.85 -13.56 -15.37
C ILE A 111 -3.53 -13.05 -14.78
N ASP A 112 -3.54 -11.87 -14.13
CA ASP A 112 -2.36 -11.33 -13.46
C ASP A 112 -1.85 -12.31 -12.39
N LEU A 113 -2.74 -12.90 -11.57
CA LEU A 113 -2.40 -13.90 -10.56
C LEU A 113 -1.83 -15.18 -11.16
N LEU A 114 -2.34 -15.64 -12.31
CA LEU A 114 -1.75 -16.77 -13.02
C LEU A 114 -0.28 -16.49 -13.38
N PHE A 115 0.02 -15.29 -13.91
CA PHE A 115 1.39 -14.91 -14.22
C PHE A 115 2.26 -14.78 -12.98
N ILE A 116 1.74 -14.16 -11.91
CA ILE A 116 2.45 -14.01 -10.63
C ILE A 116 2.79 -15.38 -10.02
N PHE A 117 1.81 -16.28 -9.93
CA PHE A 117 2.04 -17.63 -9.39
C PHE A 117 2.95 -18.46 -10.29
N SER A 118 2.85 -18.34 -11.61
CA SER A 118 3.79 -19.02 -12.52
C SER A 118 5.21 -18.51 -12.33
N MET A 119 5.39 -17.19 -12.19
CA MET A 119 6.70 -16.58 -11.93
C MET A 119 7.30 -17.07 -10.60
N PHE A 120 6.51 -17.07 -9.52
CA PHE A 120 6.99 -17.58 -8.24
C PHE A 120 7.27 -19.08 -8.31
N PHE A 121 6.38 -19.88 -8.87
CA PHE A 121 6.60 -21.32 -9.05
C PHE A 121 7.90 -21.61 -9.80
N LEU A 122 8.13 -20.95 -10.94
CA LEU A 122 9.38 -21.08 -11.70
C LEU A 122 10.59 -20.62 -10.88
N SER A 123 10.46 -19.55 -10.10
CA SER A 123 11.54 -19.09 -9.20
C SER A 123 11.88 -20.14 -8.14
N PHE A 124 10.88 -20.72 -7.48
CA PHE A 124 11.06 -21.81 -6.51
C PHE A 124 11.71 -23.03 -7.17
N TYR A 125 11.25 -23.40 -8.37
CA TYR A 125 11.80 -24.50 -9.14
C TYR A 125 13.28 -24.26 -9.49
N CYS A 126 13.63 -23.07 -10.00
CA CYS A 126 15.00 -22.70 -10.35
C CYS A 126 15.94 -22.60 -9.14
N TYR A 127 15.45 -22.16 -7.98
CA TYR A 127 16.24 -22.12 -6.75
C TYR A 127 16.53 -23.53 -6.18
N GLY A 128 15.73 -24.54 -6.52
CA GLY A 128 15.94 -25.91 -6.07
C GLY A 128 16.07 -26.02 -4.55
N SER A 129 17.17 -26.59 -4.06
CA SER A 129 17.45 -26.71 -2.62
C SER A 129 17.65 -25.36 -1.90
N TYR A 130 17.92 -24.29 -2.65
CA TYR A 130 18.12 -22.94 -2.10
C TYR A 130 16.81 -22.15 -1.95
N TRP A 131 15.64 -22.78 -2.14
CA TRP A 131 14.34 -22.12 -1.93
C TRP A 131 14.18 -21.37 -0.59
N PRO A 132 14.82 -21.76 0.54
CA PRO A 132 14.71 -20.96 1.77
C PRO A 132 15.28 -19.55 1.61
N VAL A 133 16.30 -19.36 0.76
CA VAL A 133 16.86 -18.04 0.44
C VAL A 133 15.80 -17.18 -0.24
N LEU A 134 15.04 -17.75 -1.18
CA LEU A 134 13.95 -17.05 -1.85
C LEU A 134 12.88 -16.58 -0.85
N ILE A 135 12.52 -17.43 0.12
CA ILE A 135 11.57 -17.05 1.19
C ILE A 135 12.10 -15.89 2.02
N ILE A 136 13.37 -15.92 2.44
CA ILE A 136 13.97 -14.84 3.22
C ILE A 136 13.94 -13.53 2.42
N LEU A 137 14.28 -13.57 1.13
CA LEU A 137 14.23 -12.39 0.25
C LEU A 137 12.80 -11.86 0.07
N MET A 138 11.81 -12.75 -0.08
CA MET A 138 10.40 -12.36 -0.17
C MET A 138 9.90 -11.72 1.13
N MET A 139 10.28 -12.27 2.29
CA MET A 139 9.95 -11.69 3.60
C MET A 139 10.63 -10.33 3.81
N ALA A 140 11.90 -10.19 3.46
CA ALA A 140 12.62 -8.92 3.54
C ALA A 140 11.99 -7.84 2.64
N ARG A 141 11.63 -8.22 1.40
CA ARG A 141 10.90 -7.35 0.47
C ARG A 141 9.56 -6.92 1.05
N ALA A 142 8.75 -7.88 1.51
CA ALA A 142 7.43 -7.59 2.04
C ALA A 142 7.50 -6.72 3.30
N PHE A 143 8.51 -6.92 4.15
CA PHE A 143 8.77 -6.07 5.31
C PHE A 143 9.09 -4.65 4.89
N PHE A 144 10.00 -4.49 3.93
CA PHE A 144 10.39 -3.19 3.40
C PHE A 144 9.19 -2.43 2.83
N ILE A 145 8.33 -3.09 2.04
CA ILE A 145 7.13 -2.49 1.48
C ILE A 145 6.16 -2.07 2.59
N SER A 146 5.89 -2.97 3.54
CA SER A 146 4.93 -2.73 4.62
C SER A 146 5.31 -1.52 5.48
N VAL A 147 6.59 -1.36 5.82
CA VAL A 147 7.05 -0.19 6.59
C VAL A 147 7.22 1.06 5.73
N SER A 148 7.47 0.94 4.43
CA SER A 148 7.69 2.10 3.57
C SER A 148 6.40 2.77 3.14
N ASP A 149 5.38 1.99 2.78
CA ASP A 149 4.16 2.47 2.12
C ASP A 149 3.44 3.57 2.92
N TYR A 150 3.24 3.35 4.22
CA TYR A 150 2.51 4.31 5.07
C TYR A 150 3.38 5.43 5.68
N SER A 151 4.71 5.28 5.65
CA SER A 151 5.63 6.16 6.39
C SER A 151 5.51 7.64 6.01
N TYR A 152 5.19 7.93 4.75
CA TYR A 152 5.02 9.28 4.21
C TYR A 152 3.77 10.00 4.74
N HIS A 153 2.82 9.25 5.29
CA HIS A 153 1.57 9.79 5.84
C HIS A 153 1.60 9.91 7.35
N TYR A 154 2.41 9.10 8.03
CA TYR A 154 2.43 9.01 9.48
C TYR A 154 2.63 10.37 10.15
N GLY A 155 1.60 10.84 10.86
CA GLY A 155 1.66 12.10 11.62
C GLY A 155 1.78 13.34 10.76
N SER A 156 1.35 13.24 9.50
CA SER A 156 1.25 14.38 8.59
C SER A 156 -0.04 15.17 8.79
N LYS A 157 -0.18 16.32 8.12
CA LYS A 157 -1.36 17.17 8.22
C LYS A 157 -2.62 16.41 7.79
N THR A 158 -3.75 16.58 8.48
CA THR A 158 -4.96 15.75 8.31
C THR A 158 -6.14 16.43 7.60
N ASP A 159 -6.06 17.74 7.38
CA ASP A 159 -7.03 18.57 6.67
C ASP A 159 -6.68 18.77 5.18
N ASP A 160 -5.63 18.11 4.69
CA ASP A 160 -5.20 18.16 3.29
C ASP A 160 -5.05 16.75 2.71
N ILE A 161 -5.95 16.40 1.78
CA ILE A 161 -5.98 15.08 1.11
C ILE A 161 -4.80 14.85 0.16
N TYR A 162 -4.09 15.91 -0.24
CA TYR A 162 -2.90 15.82 -1.09
C TYR A 162 -1.61 15.81 -0.27
N PHE A 163 -1.72 15.86 1.06
CA PHE A 163 -0.54 15.93 1.91
C PHE A 163 0.10 14.55 2.09
N ALA A 164 1.38 14.50 1.77
CA ALA A 164 2.32 13.48 2.19
C ALA A 164 3.73 14.07 2.21
N PHE A 165 4.63 13.48 2.97
CA PHE A 165 6.03 13.90 3.01
C PHE A 165 6.82 13.46 1.77
N ASN A 166 7.90 14.16 1.49
CA ASN A 166 8.99 13.71 0.63
C ASN A 166 10.20 13.39 1.51
N PHE A 167 10.90 12.30 1.21
CA PHE A 167 12.08 11.91 1.95
C PHE A 167 13.36 12.05 1.13
N LYS A 168 14.39 12.63 1.75
CA LYS A 168 15.73 12.71 1.17
C LYS A 168 16.34 11.31 1.12
N LEU A 169 16.78 10.91 -0.06
CA LEU A 169 17.41 9.62 -0.33
C LEU A 169 18.49 9.81 -1.41
N PRO A 170 19.67 9.17 -1.32
CA PRO A 170 20.66 9.19 -2.39
C PRO A 170 20.07 8.73 -3.72
N THR A 171 20.46 9.39 -4.82
CA THR A 171 19.86 9.17 -6.15
C THR A 171 19.90 7.71 -6.61
N CYS A 172 20.99 6.98 -6.33
CA CYS A 172 21.07 5.57 -6.66
C CYS A 172 19.97 4.75 -5.98
N LEU A 173 19.74 4.98 -4.69
CA LEU A 173 18.70 4.32 -3.91
C LEU A 173 17.30 4.78 -4.32
N ALA A 174 17.14 6.06 -4.66
CA ALA A 174 15.88 6.59 -5.18
C ALA A 174 15.45 5.88 -6.46
N ILE A 175 16.37 5.64 -7.40
CA ILE A 175 16.08 4.90 -8.64
C ILE A 175 15.59 3.48 -8.35
N PHE A 176 16.19 2.78 -7.38
CA PHE A 176 15.77 1.41 -7.01
C PHE A 176 14.33 1.33 -6.50
N ILE A 177 13.84 2.39 -5.85
CA ILE A 177 12.45 2.47 -5.39
C ILE A 177 11.57 3.26 -6.37
N LEU A 178 12.00 3.45 -7.62
CA LEU A 178 11.28 4.22 -8.63
C LEU A 178 10.91 5.63 -8.14
N ASN A 179 11.83 6.31 -7.47
CA ASN A 179 11.64 7.66 -6.91
C ASN A 179 10.42 7.77 -5.99
N PHE A 180 9.98 6.67 -5.36
CA PHE A 180 8.84 6.68 -4.43
C PHE A 180 9.09 7.59 -3.21
N ASN A 181 10.35 7.94 -2.92
CA ASN A 181 10.69 8.91 -1.88
C ASN A 181 10.12 10.32 -2.15
N TYR A 182 9.73 10.65 -3.38
CA TYR A 182 9.03 11.88 -3.74
C TYR A 182 7.50 11.73 -3.62
N HIS A 183 7.03 11.11 -2.54
CA HIS A 183 5.63 10.70 -2.38
C HIS A 183 4.68 11.89 -2.26
N GLY A 184 5.08 12.96 -1.57
CA GLY A 184 4.30 14.20 -1.53
C GLY A 184 4.09 14.81 -2.92
N THR A 185 5.14 14.84 -3.75
CA THR A 185 5.03 15.28 -5.15
C THR A 185 4.07 14.39 -5.93
N HIS A 186 4.16 13.07 -5.73
CA HIS A 186 3.21 12.12 -6.33
C HIS A 186 1.76 12.39 -5.92
N HIS A 187 1.50 12.71 -4.66
CA HIS A 187 0.15 13.07 -4.18
C HIS A 187 -0.42 14.33 -4.83
N ARG A 188 0.43 15.35 -5.06
CA ARG A 188 0.01 16.57 -5.76
C ARG A 188 -0.14 16.36 -7.27
N PHE A 189 0.65 15.47 -7.85
CA PHE A 189 0.68 15.21 -9.29
C PHE A 189 0.56 13.70 -9.63
N PRO A 190 -0.56 13.04 -9.28
CA PRO A 190 -0.68 11.56 -9.30
C PRO A 190 -0.69 10.93 -10.69
N ARG A 191 -0.72 11.76 -11.75
CA ARG A 191 -0.64 11.32 -13.14
C ARG A 191 0.79 11.30 -13.68
N LEU A 192 1.75 11.86 -12.95
CA LEU A 192 3.14 11.83 -13.35
C LEU A 192 3.69 10.41 -13.28
N PRO A 193 4.51 10.00 -14.24
CA PRO A 193 5.28 8.78 -14.09
C PRO A 193 6.37 8.98 -13.03
N TRP A 194 6.66 7.92 -12.29
CA TRP A 194 7.68 7.87 -11.23
C TRP A 194 9.05 8.47 -11.61
N HIS A 195 9.50 8.31 -12.85
CA HIS A 195 10.79 8.86 -13.31
C HIS A 195 10.79 10.40 -13.44
N ALA A 196 9.62 11.04 -13.56
CA ALA A 196 9.50 12.49 -13.71
C ALA A 196 9.38 13.23 -12.36
N LEU A 197 9.11 12.52 -11.27
CA LEU A 197 8.93 13.13 -9.94
C LEU A 197 10.13 13.97 -9.47
N PRO A 198 11.41 13.55 -9.65
CA PRO A 198 12.54 14.36 -9.20
C PRO A 198 12.63 15.71 -9.91
N ILE A 199 12.29 15.75 -11.21
CA ILE A 199 12.31 16.98 -12.02
C ILE A 199 11.23 17.93 -11.52
N VAL A 200 10.01 17.42 -11.31
CA VAL A 200 8.91 18.24 -10.81
C VAL A 200 9.17 18.71 -9.39
N PHE A 201 9.66 17.85 -8.49
CA PHE A 201 10.03 18.24 -7.14
C PHE A 201 11.05 19.38 -7.12
N ALA A 202 12.06 19.34 -7.99
CA ALA A 202 13.04 20.43 -8.11
C ALA A 202 12.39 21.77 -8.50
N SER A 203 11.28 21.75 -9.24
CA SER A 203 10.52 22.96 -9.60
C SER A 203 9.52 23.42 -8.55
N GLU A 204 9.26 22.62 -7.51
CA GLU A 204 8.29 22.97 -6.45
C GLU A 204 8.88 23.91 -5.39
N GLU A 205 10.18 24.21 -5.42
CA GLU A 205 10.89 25.00 -4.39
C GLU A 205 10.64 24.49 -2.96
N ARG A 206 10.49 23.16 -2.82
CA ARG A 206 10.24 22.48 -1.54
C ARG A 206 11.48 21.74 -1.06
N ASP A 207 11.64 21.70 0.25
CA ASP A 207 12.63 20.84 0.91
C ASP A 207 12.07 19.46 1.22
N PHE A 208 12.98 18.48 1.35
CA PHE A 208 12.64 17.20 1.94
C PHE A 208 12.39 17.37 3.43
N GLU A 209 11.24 16.90 3.92
CA GLU A 209 10.90 17.08 5.32
C GLU A 209 11.74 16.18 6.25
N TYR A 210 12.18 15.01 5.75
CA TYR A 210 13.00 14.07 6.51
C TYR A 210 13.99 13.35 5.59
N ASN A 211 15.04 12.76 6.15
CA ASN A 211 15.75 11.70 5.45
C ASN A 211 14.92 10.41 5.46
N PHE A 212 15.11 9.54 4.47
CA PHE A 212 14.31 8.33 4.27
C PHE A 212 14.25 7.43 5.51
N PHE A 213 15.39 7.11 6.13
CA PHE A 213 15.43 6.22 7.29
C PHE A 213 14.78 6.83 8.53
N HIS A 214 14.94 8.13 8.77
CA HIS A 214 14.22 8.83 9.81
C HIS A 214 12.71 8.86 9.52
N GLY A 215 12.31 9.11 8.27
CA GLY A 215 10.93 9.01 7.81
C GLY A 215 10.29 7.66 8.17
N LEU A 216 10.99 6.56 7.86
CA LEU A 216 10.57 5.22 8.25
C LEU A 216 10.52 5.03 9.77
N ALA A 217 11.54 5.46 10.51
CA ALA A 217 11.64 5.22 11.95
C ALA A 217 10.59 5.98 12.78
N ARG A 218 10.09 7.13 12.29
CA ARG A 218 9.08 7.94 13.00
C ARG A 218 7.83 7.17 13.37
N GLN A 219 7.41 6.26 12.49
CA GLN A 219 6.18 5.49 12.67
C GLN A 219 6.29 4.48 13.83
N LEU A 220 7.52 4.14 14.25
CA LEU A 220 7.78 3.32 15.44
C LEU A 220 7.45 4.03 16.77
N ARG A 221 7.02 5.29 16.73
CA ARG A 221 6.44 5.97 17.91
C ARG A 221 5.05 5.43 18.27
N GLY A 222 4.44 4.65 17.38
CA GLY A 222 3.13 4.02 17.59
C GLY A 222 1.97 4.94 17.22
N PRO A 223 0.73 4.51 17.49
CA PRO A 223 -0.45 5.27 17.13
C PRO A 223 -0.62 6.50 18.04
N ARG A 224 -1.36 7.49 17.54
CA ARG A 224 -1.64 8.77 18.17
C ARG A 224 -3.14 8.87 18.46
N PRO A 225 -3.56 9.40 19.61
CA PRO A 225 -4.96 9.74 19.80
C PRO A 225 -5.36 10.83 18.81
N VAL A 226 -6.56 10.75 18.25
CA VAL A 226 -7.14 11.90 17.54
C VAL A 226 -7.18 13.09 18.49
N SER A 227 -6.81 14.28 18.01
CA SER A 227 -6.99 15.50 18.80
C SER A 227 -8.49 15.73 18.94
N VAL A 228 -9.02 15.62 20.17
CA VAL A 228 -10.36 16.09 20.49
C VAL A 228 -10.32 17.60 20.33
N ILE A 229 -10.99 18.12 19.30
CA ILE A 229 -11.29 19.55 19.18
C ILE A 229 -12.43 19.85 20.14
#